data_AF-A0A7S0EK93-F1
#
_entry.id   AF-A0A7S0EK93-F1
#
_cell.length_a   1.000
_cell.length_b   1.000
_cell.length_c   1.000
_cell.angle_alpha   90.00
_cell.angle_beta   90.00
_cell.angle_gamma   90.00
#
_symmetry.space_group_name_H-M   'P 1'
#
loop_
_entity.id
_entity.type
_entity.pdbx_description
1 polymer ?
#
loop_
_entity_poly.entity_id
_entity_poly.type
_entity_poly.pdbx_seq_one_letter_code
_entity_poly.pdbx_strand_id
1 'polypeptide(L)'
;PPLTVGRHEGYIGVLVDDLVTRGTMEPYRMFTSRAEWRLLLRSDNADQRLTAIGREAGVVGDARAAQLEAKQAAMARGHASLKAFALPNSEWAARGFGVKSNGELRTAETMLTVPNAQLADVEAAMEAAPPRRGKGG
;
A
#
# COMPACT_ATOMS: atom_id res chain seq x y z
N PRO A 1 6.87 -28.92 -9.21
CA PRO A 1 5.98 -29.27 -8.08
C PRO A 1 4.61 -28.62 -8.30
N PRO A 2 3.50 -29.13 -7.72
CA PRO A 2 2.22 -28.46 -7.79
C PRO A 2 2.26 -27.11 -7.04
N LEU A 3 1.50 -26.13 -7.54
CA LEU A 3 1.34 -24.84 -6.89
C LEU A 3 0.40 -24.97 -5.68
N THR A 4 0.86 -24.54 -4.51
CA THR A 4 0.04 -24.42 -3.29
C THR A 4 -0.04 -22.96 -2.89
N VAL A 5 -1.25 -22.48 -2.63
CA VAL A 5 -1.49 -21.13 -2.11
C VAL A 5 -2.08 -21.26 -0.71
N GLY A 6 -1.41 -20.70 0.29
CA GLY A 6 -1.83 -20.69 1.68
C GLY A 6 -2.99 -19.74 1.95
N ARG A 7 -3.69 -19.98 3.08
CA ARG A 7 -4.82 -19.15 3.54
C ARG A 7 -4.46 -17.68 3.76
N HIS A 8 -3.20 -17.39 4.09
CA HIS A 8 -2.68 -16.04 4.32
C HIS A 8 -2.22 -15.36 3.02
N GLU A 9 -2.08 -16.11 1.92
CA GLU A 9 -1.56 -15.61 0.65
C GLU A 9 -2.68 -15.18 -0.29
N GLY A 10 -3.85 -15.82 -0.23
CA GLY A 10 -4.96 -15.51 -1.13
C GLY A 10 -6.29 -16.16 -0.74
N TYR A 11 -7.39 -15.54 -1.18
CA TYR A 11 -8.73 -16.11 -1.06
C TYR A 11 -8.87 -17.48 -1.73
N ILE A 12 -8.08 -17.75 -2.77
CA ILE A 12 -8.02 -19.08 -3.41
C ILE A 12 -7.48 -20.15 -2.44
N GLY A 13 -6.50 -19.82 -1.59
CA GLY A 13 -6.01 -20.72 -0.56
C GLY A 13 -7.04 -20.99 0.53
N VAL A 14 -7.79 -19.95 0.95
CA VAL A 14 -8.92 -20.11 1.88
C VAL A 14 -10.01 -20.99 1.28
N LEU A 15 -10.37 -20.77 0.01
CA LEU A 15 -11.36 -21.59 -0.70
C LEU A 15 -10.94 -23.06 -0.75
N VAL A 16 -9.72 -23.34 -1.21
CA VAL A 16 -9.24 -24.72 -1.38
C VAL A 16 -9.17 -25.43 -0.04
N ASP A 17 -8.61 -24.79 1.00
CA ASP A 17 -8.54 -25.36 2.33
C ASP A 17 -9.93 -25.65 2.90
N ASP A 18 -10.88 -24.72 2.73
CA ASP A 18 -12.25 -24.90 3.20
C ASP A 18 -12.95 -26.07 2.50
N LEU A 19 -12.77 -26.23 1.20
CA LEU A 19 -13.34 -27.33 0.43
C LEU A 19 -12.75 -28.68 0.84
N VAL A 20 -11.43 -28.74 1.09
CA VAL A 20 -10.73 -29.97 1.47
C VAL A 20 -11.07 -30.36 2.92
N THR A 21 -11.12 -29.41 3.84
CA THR A 21 -11.31 -29.68 5.28
C THR A 21 -12.76 -29.83 5.69
N ARG A 22 -13.68 -29.06 5.07
CA ARG A 22 -15.09 -28.97 5.50
C ARG A 22 -16.08 -29.48 4.46
N GLY A 23 -15.65 -29.74 3.23
CA GLY A 23 -16.54 -30.13 2.13
C GLY A 23 -17.52 -29.02 1.74
N THR A 24 -18.61 -29.40 1.05
CA THR A 24 -19.62 -28.47 0.51
C THR A 24 -21.04 -28.85 0.92
N MET A 25 -21.31 -28.91 2.23
CA MET A 25 -22.70 -29.16 2.70
C MET A 25 -23.65 -27.97 2.43
N GLU A 26 -23.10 -26.76 2.32
CA GLU A 26 -23.83 -25.55 1.92
C GLU A 26 -23.02 -24.76 0.88
N PRO A 27 -23.66 -23.92 0.04
CA PRO A 27 -22.97 -23.11 -0.96
C PRO A 27 -21.84 -22.27 -0.33
N TYR A 28 -20.63 -22.39 -0.86
CA TYR A 28 -19.49 -21.64 -0.35
C TYR A 28 -19.71 -20.13 -0.51
N ARG A 29 -19.58 -19.37 0.58
CA ARG A 29 -19.65 -17.90 0.58
C ARG A 29 -18.29 -17.32 0.98
N MET A 30 -17.50 -16.90 -0.02
CA MET A 30 -16.17 -16.32 0.18
C MET A 30 -16.14 -15.10 1.11
N PHE A 31 -17.24 -14.34 1.18
CA PHE A 31 -17.28 -13.04 1.84
C PHE A 31 -17.94 -13.04 3.22
N THR A 32 -18.38 -14.18 3.75
CA THR A 32 -18.90 -14.26 5.12
C THR A 32 -17.80 -14.73 6.05
N SER A 33 -17.30 -13.85 6.93
CA SER A 33 -16.52 -14.07 8.18
C SER A 33 -15.37 -15.10 8.24
N ARG A 34 -15.03 -15.83 7.18
CA ARG A 34 -14.14 -17.01 7.23
C ARG A 34 -12.69 -16.76 6.81
N ALA A 35 -12.36 -15.53 6.40
CA ALA A 35 -11.00 -15.09 6.14
C ALA A 35 -10.55 -14.14 7.27
N GLU A 36 -9.84 -14.69 8.25
CA GLU A 36 -9.18 -13.93 9.32
C GLU A 36 -8.17 -12.89 8.78
N TRP A 37 -7.67 -13.12 7.57
CA TRP A 37 -6.72 -12.25 6.87
C TRP A 37 -7.37 -11.21 5.93
N ARG A 38 -8.68 -10.95 6.03
CA ARG A 38 -9.42 -10.11 5.06
C ARG A 38 -8.84 -8.72 4.80
N LEU A 39 -8.24 -8.08 5.80
CA LEU A 39 -7.59 -6.77 5.64
C LEU A 39 -6.30 -6.83 4.80
N LEU A 40 -5.63 -7.98 4.80
CA LEU A 40 -4.43 -8.23 4.00
C LEU A 40 -4.79 -8.81 2.62
N LEU A 41 -5.87 -9.59 2.51
CA LEU A 41 -6.29 -10.29 1.29
C LEU A 41 -7.12 -9.43 0.32
N ARG A 42 -6.86 -8.14 0.25
CA ARG A 42 -7.68 -7.23 -0.56
C ARG A 42 -7.44 -7.41 -2.06
N SER A 43 -8.42 -7.03 -2.87
CA SER A 43 -8.30 -7.12 -4.34
C SER A 43 -7.22 -6.18 -4.91
N ASP A 44 -7.00 -5.01 -4.29
CA ASP A 44 -6.06 -3.98 -4.73
C ASP A 44 -4.57 -4.36 -4.58
N ASN A 45 -4.28 -5.37 -3.75
CA ASN A 45 -2.92 -5.87 -3.50
C ASN A 45 -2.71 -7.33 -3.92
N ALA A 46 -3.68 -7.95 -4.61
CA ALA A 46 -3.59 -9.35 -5.03
C ALA A 46 -2.41 -9.61 -5.98
N ASP A 47 -2.08 -8.62 -6.81
CA ASP A 47 -0.92 -8.66 -7.70
C ASP A 47 0.39 -8.75 -6.92
N GLN A 48 0.57 -7.93 -5.88
CA GLN A 48 1.75 -7.96 -5.01
C GLN A 48 1.93 -9.29 -4.29
N ARG A 49 0.82 -9.96 -3.94
CA ARG A 49 0.84 -11.24 -3.24
C ARG A 49 1.08 -12.43 -4.18
N LEU A 50 0.42 -12.45 -5.35
CA LEU A 50 0.28 -13.68 -6.15
C LEU A 50 1.06 -13.68 -7.47
N THR A 51 1.51 -12.52 -7.98
CA THR A 51 2.16 -12.48 -9.30
C THR A 51 3.51 -13.20 -9.30
N ALA A 52 4.31 -13.07 -8.25
CA ALA A 52 5.59 -13.77 -8.13
C ALA A 52 5.39 -15.29 -8.09
N ILE A 53 4.46 -15.75 -7.24
CA ILE A 53 4.05 -17.16 -7.13
C ILE A 53 3.55 -17.70 -8.48
N GLY A 54 2.71 -16.93 -9.17
CA GLY A 54 2.20 -17.30 -10.50
C GLY A 54 3.28 -17.34 -11.57
N ARG A 55 4.34 -16.52 -11.46
CA ARG A 55 5.48 -16.53 -12.38
C ARG A 55 6.33 -17.77 -12.17
N GLU A 56 6.62 -18.12 -10.92
CA GLU A 56 7.32 -19.36 -10.56
C GLU A 56 6.54 -20.61 -11.02
N ALA A 57 5.21 -20.54 -10.96
CA ALA A 57 4.32 -21.60 -11.45
C ALA A 57 4.11 -21.60 -12.98
N GLY A 58 4.67 -20.64 -13.72
CA GLY A 58 4.57 -20.56 -15.18
C GLY A 58 3.22 -20.09 -15.73
N VAL A 59 2.32 -19.57 -14.88
CA VAL A 59 0.98 -19.08 -15.27
C VAL A 59 0.91 -17.56 -15.45
N VAL A 60 2.00 -16.85 -15.12
CA VAL A 60 2.16 -15.41 -15.30
C VAL A 60 3.24 -15.15 -16.34
N GLY A 61 2.89 -14.43 -17.40
CA GLY A 61 3.84 -13.99 -18.43
C GLY A 61 4.58 -12.70 -18.07
N ASP A 62 5.65 -12.40 -18.82
CA ASP A 62 6.55 -11.27 -18.55
C ASP A 62 5.86 -9.91 -18.56
N ALA A 63 4.86 -9.72 -19.44
CA ALA A 63 4.12 -8.46 -19.49
C ALA A 63 3.41 -8.14 -18.15
N ARG A 64 2.85 -9.15 -17.47
CA ARG A 64 2.22 -8.96 -16.17
C ARG A 64 3.26 -8.76 -15.07
N ALA A 65 4.37 -9.49 -15.11
CA ALA A 65 5.47 -9.33 -14.16
C ALA A 65 6.06 -7.91 -14.22
N ALA A 66 6.33 -7.41 -15.44
CA ALA A 66 6.82 -6.06 -15.68
C ALA A 66 5.85 -4.97 -15.17
N GLN A 67 4.54 -5.18 -15.29
CA GLN A 67 3.55 -4.26 -14.71
C GLN A 67 3.62 -4.20 -13.18
N LEU A 68 3.80 -5.35 -12.51
CA LEU A 68 3.99 -5.38 -11.06
C LEU A 68 5.28 -4.65 -10.66
N GLU A 69 6.39 -4.94 -11.35
CA GLU A 69 7.68 -4.30 -11.10
C GLU A 69 7.60 -2.77 -11.27
N ALA A 70 6.94 -2.30 -12.34
CA ALA A 70 6.72 -0.87 -12.58
C ALA A 70 5.87 -0.22 -11.47
N LYS A 71 4.79 -0.88 -11.04
CA LYS A 71 3.94 -0.43 -9.92
C LYS A 71 4.74 -0.33 -8.62
N GLN A 72 5.52 -1.36 -8.28
CA GLN A 72 6.36 -1.39 -7.08
C GLN A 72 7.42 -0.29 -7.11
N ALA A 73 8.09 -0.09 -8.25
CA ALA A 73 9.07 0.97 -8.42
C ALA A 73 8.44 2.37 -8.29
N ALA A 74 7.24 2.58 -8.85
CA ALA A 74 6.52 3.85 -8.70
C ALA A 74 6.13 4.13 -7.24
N MET A 75 5.61 3.12 -6.53
CA MET A 75 5.30 3.24 -5.10
C MET A 75 6.55 3.55 -4.28
N ALA A 76 7.66 2.85 -4.52
CA ALA A 76 8.91 3.08 -3.80
C ALA A 76 9.44 4.51 -4.01
N ARG A 77 9.37 5.02 -5.25
CA ARG A 77 9.74 6.41 -5.55
C ARG A 77 8.84 7.41 -4.83
N GLY A 78 7.51 7.24 -4.91
CA GLY A 78 6.56 8.13 -4.22
C GLY A 78 6.80 8.15 -2.71
N HIS A 79 7.01 6.98 -2.11
CA HIS A 79 7.31 6.85 -0.69
C HIS A 79 8.61 7.57 -0.30
N ALA A 80 9.66 7.41 -1.10
CA ALA A 80 10.94 8.08 -0.89
C ALA A 80 10.80 9.61 -0.99
N SER A 81 10.04 10.11 -1.96
CA SER A 81 9.75 11.54 -2.11
C SER A 81 9.01 12.11 -0.90
N LEU A 82 8.00 11.41 -0.39
CA LEU A 82 7.23 11.81 0.80
C LEU A 82 8.10 11.81 2.07
N LYS A 83 9.03 10.86 2.20
CA LYS A 83 9.99 10.81 3.31
C LYS A 83 11.03 11.91 3.25
N ALA A 84 11.54 12.21 2.06
CA ALA A 84 12.58 13.20 1.88
C ALA A 84 12.06 14.62 2.13
N PHE A 85 10.80 14.90 1.82
CA PHE A 85 10.20 16.21 1.98
C PHE A 85 9.73 16.44 3.42
N ALA A 86 10.14 17.56 4.03
CA ALA A 86 9.72 17.95 5.37
C ALA A 86 9.59 19.47 5.50
N LEU A 87 8.57 19.92 6.23
CA LEU A 87 8.36 21.31 6.61
C LEU A 87 8.17 21.42 8.13
N PRO A 88 8.38 22.62 8.71
CA PRO A 88 7.97 22.90 10.08
C PRO A 88 6.45 22.79 10.26
N ASN A 89 5.98 22.44 11.46
CA ASN A 89 4.55 22.38 11.76
C ASN A 89 3.84 23.72 11.59
N SER A 90 4.54 24.84 11.78
CA SER A 90 3.98 26.18 11.49
C SER A 90 3.63 26.33 10.01
N GLU A 91 4.46 25.78 9.13
CA GLU A 91 4.26 25.80 7.69
C GLU A 91 3.17 24.83 7.22
N TRP A 92 3.08 23.65 7.84
CA TRP A 92 1.96 22.73 7.63
C TRP A 92 0.64 23.34 8.12
N ALA A 93 0.61 23.93 9.30
CA ALA A 93 -0.58 24.59 9.85
C ALA A 93 -1.05 25.76 8.96
N ALA A 94 -0.11 26.56 8.44
CA ALA A 94 -0.43 27.64 7.49
C ALA A 94 -1.07 27.13 6.19
N ARG A 95 -0.87 25.86 5.84
CA ARG A 95 -1.46 25.18 4.68
C ARG A 95 -2.75 24.41 5.00
N GLY A 96 -3.30 24.60 6.20
CA GLY A 96 -4.59 24.02 6.60
C GLY A 96 -4.51 22.64 7.26
N PHE A 97 -3.31 22.10 7.51
CA PHE A 97 -3.18 20.83 8.21
C PHE A 97 -3.43 20.98 9.71
N GLY A 98 -4.12 20.00 10.31
CA GLY A 98 -4.49 19.98 11.73
C GLY A 98 -3.33 19.65 12.69
N VAL A 99 -2.22 20.37 12.60
CA VAL A 99 -1.03 20.19 13.45
C VAL A 99 -0.77 21.40 14.35
N LYS A 100 -0.22 21.17 15.54
CA LYS A 100 0.15 22.23 16.48
C LYS A 100 1.43 22.92 16.00
N SER A 101 1.42 24.25 15.88
CA SER A 101 2.60 25.05 15.54
C SER A 101 3.58 25.13 16.72
N ASN A 102 4.34 24.05 16.93
CA ASN A 102 5.33 23.88 18.01
C ASN A 102 6.78 23.88 17.51
N GLY A 103 7.03 24.24 16.25
CA GLY A 103 8.38 24.28 15.66
C GLY A 103 8.98 22.92 15.26
N GLU A 104 8.28 21.80 15.52
CA GLU A 104 8.72 20.48 15.06
C GLU A 104 8.71 20.37 13.54
N LEU A 105 9.64 19.61 12.98
CA LEU A 105 9.66 19.23 11.56
C LEU A 105 8.87 17.94 11.37
N ARG A 106 8.01 17.90 10.35
CA ARG A 106 7.30 16.70 9.94
C ARG A 106 7.46 16.45 8.45
N THR A 107 7.65 15.17 8.11
CA THR A 107 7.72 14.72 6.72
C THR A 107 6.34 14.73 6.08
N ALA A 108 6.28 14.84 4.75
CA ALA A 108 5.04 14.67 4.01
C ALA A 108 4.40 13.29 4.27
N GLU A 109 5.21 12.23 4.41
CA GLU A 109 4.73 10.90 4.85
C GLU A 109 3.98 10.97 6.18
N THR A 110 4.55 11.67 7.18
CA THR A 110 3.91 11.82 8.49
C THR A 110 2.59 12.58 8.39
N MET A 111 2.51 13.57 7.49
CA MET A 111 1.29 14.35 7.30
C MET A 111 0.11 13.51 6.79
N LEU A 112 0.36 12.43 6.04
CA LEU A 112 -0.69 11.50 5.61
C LEU A 112 -1.34 10.71 6.77
N THR A 113 -0.75 10.74 7.97
CA THR A 113 -1.34 10.15 9.18
C THR A 113 -2.19 11.13 9.99
N VAL A 114 -2.14 12.43 9.63
CA VAL A 114 -2.93 13.47 10.29
C VAL A 114 -4.40 13.34 9.87
N PRO A 115 -5.37 13.43 10.79
CA PRO A 115 -6.79 13.35 10.45
C PRO A 115 -7.18 14.33 9.33
N ASN A 116 -8.00 13.85 8.40
CA ASN A 116 -8.52 14.58 7.23
C ASN A 116 -7.47 15.00 6.19
N ALA A 117 -6.18 14.72 6.37
CA ALA A 117 -5.17 14.97 5.34
C ALA A 117 -5.40 14.06 4.12
N GLN A 118 -5.52 14.64 2.92
CA GLN A 118 -5.52 13.88 1.67
C GLN A 118 -4.15 13.93 0.99
N LEU A 119 -3.85 12.92 0.18
CA LEU A 119 -2.62 12.89 -0.61
C LEU A 119 -2.49 14.13 -1.51
N ALA A 120 -3.57 14.56 -2.15
CA ALA A 120 -3.59 15.74 -3.01
C ALA A 120 -3.21 17.03 -2.26
N ASP A 121 -3.64 17.20 -1.02
CA ASP A 121 -3.28 18.38 -0.21
C ASP A 121 -1.79 18.39 0.12
N VAL A 122 -1.23 17.21 0.43
CA VAL A 122 0.19 17.05 0.71
C VAL A 122 1.02 17.30 -0.55
N GLU A 123 0.60 16.80 -1.71
CA GLU A 123 1.25 17.04 -2.99
C GLU A 123 1.24 18.54 -3.35
N ALA A 124 0.10 19.21 -3.21
CA ALA A 124 0.00 20.65 -3.45
C ALA A 124 0.91 21.45 -2.49
N ALA A 125 1.00 21.04 -1.23
CA ALA A 125 1.90 21.65 -0.25
C ALA A 125 3.39 21.42 -0.60
N MET A 126 3.73 20.27 -1.16
CA MET A 126 5.07 19.95 -1.64
C MET A 126 5.46 20.80 -2.85
N GLU A 127 4.54 21.02 -3.78
CA GLU A 127 4.74 21.82 -4.99
C GLU A 127 4.84 23.33 -4.67
N ALA A 128 4.01 23.82 -3.77
CA ALA A 128 4.00 25.23 -3.36
C ALA A 128 5.18 25.60 -2.43
N ALA A 129 5.95 24.63 -1.93
CA ALA A 129 7.07 24.92 -1.05
C ALA A 129 8.26 25.49 -1.84
N PRO A 130 8.92 26.54 -1.34
CA PRO A 130 10.10 27.08 -2.00
C PRO A 130 11.19 26.02 -2.10
N PRO A 131 12.03 26.05 -3.17
CA PRO A 131 13.13 25.10 -3.30
C PRO A 131 13.99 25.17 -2.05
N ARG A 132 14.28 24.01 -1.46
CA ARG A 132 15.11 23.91 -0.25
C ARG A 132 16.37 24.75 -0.44
N ARG A 133 16.48 25.87 0.28
CA ARG A 133 17.78 26.50 0.50
C ARG A 133 18.62 25.46 1.23
N GLY A 134 19.52 24.81 0.49
CA GLY A 134 20.56 24.00 1.12
C GLY A 134 21.22 24.86 2.19
N LYS A 135 21.25 24.38 3.42
CA LYS A 135 22.21 24.91 4.39
C LYS A 135 23.59 24.60 3.83
N GLY A 136 24.17 25.58 3.14
CA GLY A 136 25.62 25.66 3.00
C GLY A 136 26.21 25.99 4.38
N GLY A 137 27.30 25.31 4.73
CA GLY A 137 28.01 25.47 6.00
C GLY A 137 28.12 24.16 6.74
#